data_AF-A0A1I3RMB7-F1
#
_entry.id   AF-A0A1I3RMB7-F1
#
_cell.length_a   1.000
_cell.length_b   1.000
_cell.length_c   1.000
_cell.angle_alpha   90.00
_cell.angle_beta   90.00
_cell.angle_gamma   90.00
#
_symmetry.space_group_name_H-M   'P 1'
#
loop_
_entity.id
_entity.type
_entity.pdbx_description
1 polymer ?
#
loop_
_entity_poly.entity_id
_entity_poly.type
_entity_poly.pdbx_seq_one_letter_code
_entity_poly.pdbx_strand_id
1 'polypeptide(L)'
;MDKIVVFGFDGHLFVYSGANDICAQYLMDEEEAQRLAAQWISKIEARRAFLQARNIQFLQIMIPEKSSLLPAKAPFPAFAGTPLQRAITASQGHRMDYLDARDVFDDEEALSAFPKANGHLSPSGNLKIFQVALERLGFGAPIIEFGPAQIMRSDLGDHFSGMVFYNRVSQPTSPELWHYQDGMRLLHCVDPDGHLGQQRTWSNANAPIKKRVLAFGNSFFERGGSPTGLSWWFGRWFVLIQISLKSISRTSSSVSRLSGSS
;
A
#
# COMPACT_ATOMS: atom_id res chain seq x y z
N MET A 1 26.12 -9.85 5.59
CA MET A 1 24.69 -10.24 5.64
C MET A 1 23.90 -9.01 5.27
N ASP A 2 23.12 -9.09 4.18
CA ASP A 2 22.24 -8.00 3.78
C ASP A 2 21.12 -7.87 4.81
N LYS A 3 21.07 -6.72 5.50
CA LYS A 3 20.08 -6.46 6.56
C LYS A 3 18.75 -6.10 5.91
N ILE A 4 17.92 -7.09 5.60
CA ILE A 4 16.60 -6.85 4.99
C ILE A 4 15.65 -6.20 6.01
N VAL A 5 15.65 -6.71 7.26
CA VAL A 5 14.83 -6.21 8.37
C VAL A 5 15.71 -5.81 9.54
N VAL A 6 15.35 -4.72 10.23
CA VAL A 6 16.06 -4.19 11.39
C VAL A 6 15.12 -3.93 12.57
N PHE A 7 15.67 -4.00 13.79
CA PHE A 7 14.98 -3.58 15.00
C PHE A 7 15.05 -2.06 15.15
N GLY A 8 13.89 -1.44 15.26
CA GLY A 8 13.71 -0.08 15.74
C GLY A 8 13.40 -0.03 17.24
N PHE A 9 12.99 1.15 17.68
CA PHE A 9 12.65 1.40 19.08
C PHE A 9 11.35 0.69 19.49
N ASP A 10 11.24 0.35 20.78
CA ASP A 10 10.09 -0.33 21.40
C ASP A 10 9.68 -1.66 20.77
N GLY A 11 10.64 -2.36 20.15
CA GLY A 11 10.44 -3.67 19.53
C GLY A 11 9.73 -3.62 18.17
N HIS A 12 9.71 -2.47 17.50
CA HIS A 12 9.23 -2.39 16.12
C HIS A 12 10.25 -2.98 15.15
N LEU A 13 9.79 -3.73 14.16
CA LEU A 13 10.58 -4.18 13.02
C LEU A 13 10.29 -3.31 11.81
N PHE A 14 11.35 -3.00 11.05
CA PHE A 14 11.30 -2.20 9.83
C PHE A 14 12.02 -2.91 8.69
N VAL A 15 11.46 -2.83 7.49
CA VAL A 15 12.19 -3.11 6.27
C VAL A 15 13.25 -2.02 6.09
N TYR A 16 14.51 -2.44 5.93
CA TYR A 16 15.67 -1.55 5.81
C TYR A 16 16.22 -1.55 4.39
N SER A 17 16.45 -2.74 3.82
CA SER A 17 17.00 -2.92 2.48
C SER A 17 16.17 -3.93 1.66
N GLY A 18 16.79 -4.71 0.78
CA GLY A 18 16.13 -5.67 -0.10
C GLY A 18 15.69 -5.05 -1.42
N ALA A 19 14.59 -5.54 -2.00
CA ALA A 19 14.16 -5.15 -3.34
C ALA A 19 13.81 -3.66 -3.47
N ASN A 20 13.35 -3.02 -2.39
CA ASN A 20 12.94 -1.62 -2.39
C ASN A 20 13.99 -0.66 -1.81
N ASP A 21 15.06 -1.17 -1.18
CA ASP A 21 16.13 -0.39 -0.54
C ASP A 21 15.63 0.86 0.23
N ILE A 22 14.76 0.63 1.22
CA ILE A 22 14.01 1.70 1.91
C ILE A 22 14.93 2.75 2.52
N CYS A 23 16.03 2.33 3.16
CA CYS A 23 17.01 3.25 3.73
C CYS A 23 17.57 4.21 2.67
N ALA A 24 17.99 3.70 1.51
CA ALA A 24 18.52 4.53 0.43
C ALA A 24 17.48 5.52 -0.11
N GLN A 25 16.18 5.20 -0.06
CA GLN A 25 15.15 6.15 -0.46
C GLN A 25 15.10 7.38 0.44
N TYR A 26 15.35 7.25 1.75
CA TYR A 26 15.40 8.41 2.67
C TYR A 26 16.65 9.26 2.51
N LEU A 27 17.73 8.67 2.01
CA LEU A 27 19.00 9.33 1.73
C LEU A 27 19.08 9.89 0.29
N MET A 28 17.99 9.78 -0.48
CA MET A 28 17.91 10.32 -1.83
C MET A 28 18.14 11.83 -1.81
N ASP A 29 18.99 12.31 -2.70
CA ASP A 29 19.21 13.74 -2.90
C ASP A 29 17.91 14.44 -3.35
N GLU A 30 17.71 15.68 -2.90
CA GLU A 30 16.49 16.44 -3.15
C GLU A 30 16.35 16.80 -4.65
N GLU A 31 17.44 17.11 -5.36
CA GLU A 31 17.37 17.39 -6.80
C GLU A 31 16.98 16.14 -7.61
N GLU A 32 17.60 15.01 -7.31
CA GLU A 32 17.23 13.69 -7.86
C GLU A 32 15.75 13.36 -7.56
N ALA A 33 15.30 13.61 -6.31
CA ALA A 33 13.92 13.39 -5.90
C ALA A 33 12.93 14.25 -6.68
N GLN A 34 13.22 15.54 -6.88
CA GLN A 34 12.38 16.45 -7.67
C GLN A 34 12.31 16.00 -9.14
N ARG A 35 13.44 15.60 -9.72
CA ARG A 35 13.50 15.09 -11.10
C ARG A 35 12.65 13.83 -11.29
N LEU A 36 12.71 12.90 -10.34
CA LEU A 36 11.88 11.68 -10.36
C LEU A 36 10.41 12.00 -10.08
N ALA A 37 10.12 12.94 -9.18
CA ALA A 37 8.76 13.39 -8.88
C ALA A 37 8.09 13.98 -10.12
N ALA A 38 8.79 14.81 -10.90
CA ALA A 38 8.27 15.38 -12.14
C ALA A 38 7.83 14.29 -13.14
N GLN A 39 8.58 13.19 -13.26
CA GLN A 39 8.22 12.06 -14.10
C GLN A 39 6.97 11.33 -13.60
N TRP A 40 6.85 11.15 -12.28
CA TRP A 40 5.66 10.55 -11.67
C TRP A 40 4.42 11.44 -11.85
N ILE A 41 4.56 12.73 -11.58
CA ILE A 41 3.50 13.73 -11.76
C ILE A 41 3.02 13.71 -13.21
N SER A 42 3.93 13.76 -14.19
CA SER A 42 3.57 13.67 -15.61
C SER A 42 2.74 12.41 -15.93
N LYS A 43 3.11 11.25 -15.37
CA LYS A 43 2.34 10.00 -15.54
C LYS A 43 0.97 10.05 -14.87
N ILE A 44 0.88 10.64 -13.67
CA ILE A 44 -0.39 10.80 -12.94
C ILE A 44 -1.33 11.71 -13.73
N GLU A 45 -0.85 12.87 -14.19
CA GLU A 45 -1.62 13.82 -15.00
C GLU A 45 -2.11 13.18 -16.32
N ALA A 46 -1.24 12.44 -17.01
CA ALA A 46 -1.61 11.75 -18.25
C ALA A 46 -2.73 10.71 -18.03
N ARG A 47 -2.63 9.92 -16.94
CA ARG A 47 -3.67 8.94 -16.57
C ARG A 47 -4.99 9.63 -16.22
N ARG A 48 -4.93 10.69 -15.42
CA ARG A 48 -6.08 11.51 -15.05
C ARG A 48 -6.79 12.04 -16.28
N ALA A 49 -6.06 12.72 -17.19
CA ALA A 49 -6.62 13.26 -18.41
C ALA A 49 -7.25 12.17 -19.30
N PHE A 50 -6.58 11.02 -19.44
CA PHE A 50 -7.08 9.88 -20.22
C PHE A 50 -8.41 9.33 -19.67
N LEU A 51 -8.53 9.18 -18.35
CA LEU A 51 -9.72 8.65 -17.69
C LEU A 51 -10.85 9.68 -17.64
N GLN A 52 -10.53 10.95 -17.39
CA GLN A 52 -11.49 12.05 -17.40
C GLN A 52 -12.16 12.20 -18.76
N ALA A 53 -11.40 12.11 -19.86
CA ALA A 53 -11.93 12.15 -21.22
C ALA A 53 -12.93 10.99 -21.53
N ARG A 54 -12.98 9.96 -20.67
CA ARG A 54 -13.89 8.81 -20.78
C ARG A 54 -14.94 8.78 -19.67
N ASN A 55 -15.04 9.86 -18.88
CA ASN A 55 -15.93 9.95 -17.72
C ASN A 55 -15.69 8.80 -16.70
N ILE A 56 -14.42 8.41 -16.51
CA ILE A 56 -14.01 7.42 -15.52
C ILE A 56 -13.37 8.15 -14.35
N GLN A 57 -13.86 7.89 -13.14
CA GLN A 57 -13.26 8.43 -11.92
C GLN A 57 -11.85 7.86 -11.72
N PHE A 58 -10.94 8.72 -11.26
CA PHE A 58 -9.55 8.37 -10.98
C PHE A 58 -9.23 8.71 -9.52
N LEU A 59 -8.45 7.86 -8.87
CA LEU A 59 -7.90 8.11 -7.54
C LEU A 59 -6.49 7.50 -7.47
N GLN A 60 -5.50 8.33 -7.20
CA GLN A 60 -4.14 7.91 -6.86
C GLN A 60 -4.01 7.85 -5.34
N ILE A 61 -3.67 6.69 -4.80
CA ILE A 61 -3.38 6.53 -3.37
C ILE A 61 -1.87 6.30 -3.22
N MET A 62 -1.21 7.12 -2.39
CA MET A 62 0.15 6.90 -1.93
C MET A 62 0.12 6.30 -0.54
N ILE A 63 0.51 5.02 -0.43
CA ILE A 63 0.59 4.32 0.84
C ILE A 63 2.02 4.45 1.38
N PRO A 64 2.22 4.98 2.60
CA PRO A 64 3.55 5.10 3.18
C PRO A 64 4.10 3.75 3.59
N GLU A 65 5.43 3.65 3.56
CA GLU A 65 6.15 2.64 4.33
C GLU A 65 5.99 2.91 5.83
N LYS A 66 6.12 1.87 6.65
CA LYS A 66 6.02 1.98 8.11
C LYS A 66 6.98 3.03 8.70
N SER A 67 8.19 3.13 8.17
CA SER A 67 9.18 4.14 8.55
C SER A 67 8.73 5.57 8.26
N SER A 68 7.82 5.77 7.29
CA SER A 68 7.26 7.10 6.98
C SER A 68 6.13 7.49 7.92
N LEU A 69 5.42 6.51 8.47
CA LEU A 69 4.35 6.75 9.44
C LEU A 69 4.87 6.76 10.88
N LEU A 70 5.95 6.02 11.17
CA LEU A 70 6.56 5.90 12.50
C LEU A 70 8.05 6.30 12.48
N PRO A 71 8.42 7.51 12.03
CA PRO A 71 9.82 7.89 11.85
C PRO A 71 10.62 7.84 13.16
N ALA A 72 10.03 8.28 14.28
CA ALA A 72 10.67 8.24 15.60
C ALA A 72 10.95 6.82 16.12
N LYS A 73 10.35 5.78 15.52
CA LYS A 73 10.57 4.38 15.87
C LYS A 73 11.62 3.71 14.98
N ALA A 74 11.96 4.28 13.84
CA ALA A 74 12.93 3.71 12.91
C ALA A 74 14.38 3.85 13.46
N PRO A 75 15.26 2.86 13.26
CA PRO A 75 16.66 2.91 13.71
C PRO A 75 17.59 3.60 12.68
N PHE A 76 17.03 4.36 11.75
CA PHE A 76 17.74 5.08 10.70
C PHE A 76 17.05 6.42 10.44
N PRO A 77 17.67 7.37 9.71
CA PRO A 77 17.10 8.70 9.43
C PRO A 77 15.83 8.64 8.57
N ALA A 78 14.72 8.23 9.18
CA ALA A 78 13.40 8.23 8.59
C ALA A 78 12.68 9.54 8.92
N PHE A 79 11.84 9.98 7.99
CA PHE A 79 11.03 11.18 8.10
C PHE A 79 9.60 10.86 7.67
N ALA A 80 8.68 11.80 7.89
CA ALA A 80 7.36 11.72 7.29
C ALA A 80 7.50 11.78 5.75
N GLY A 81 7.51 10.60 5.12
CA GLY A 81 7.71 10.41 3.69
C GLY A 81 9.17 10.49 3.24
N THR A 82 9.52 9.74 2.19
CA THR A 82 10.81 9.89 1.50
C THR A 82 10.87 11.22 0.74
N PRO A 83 12.06 11.75 0.40
CA PRO A 83 12.20 12.94 -0.45
C PRO A 83 11.31 12.89 -1.71
N LEU A 84 11.31 11.77 -2.44
CA LEU A 84 10.46 11.57 -3.62
C LEU A 84 8.96 11.65 -3.28
N GLN A 85 8.51 10.97 -2.22
CA GLN A 85 7.10 11.02 -1.80
C GLN A 85 6.69 12.45 -1.43
N ARG A 86 7.52 13.17 -0.66
CA ARG A 86 7.25 14.56 -0.27
C ARG A 86 7.14 15.46 -1.50
N ALA A 87 8.03 15.31 -2.48
CA ALA A 87 7.99 16.08 -3.72
C ALA A 87 6.70 15.83 -4.53
N ILE A 88 6.25 14.57 -4.64
CA ILE A 88 4.98 14.23 -5.30
C ILE A 88 3.80 14.83 -4.54
N THR A 89 3.75 14.65 -3.21
CA THR A 89 2.65 15.15 -2.38
C THR A 89 2.60 16.67 -2.33
N ALA A 90 3.73 17.38 -2.35
CA ALA A 90 3.75 18.84 -2.47
C ALA A 90 3.05 19.33 -3.75
N SER A 91 3.19 18.60 -4.86
CA SER A 91 2.53 18.93 -6.12
C SER A 91 1.07 18.48 -6.18
N GLN A 92 0.74 17.29 -5.67
CA GLN A 92 -0.56 16.65 -5.91
C GLN A 92 -1.51 16.66 -4.70
N GLY A 93 -1.01 16.95 -3.49
CA GLY A 93 -1.74 16.79 -2.22
C GLY A 93 -3.04 17.60 -2.10
N HIS A 94 -3.13 18.72 -2.81
CA HIS A 94 -4.33 19.57 -2.81
C HIS A 94 -5.47 19.02 -3.70
N ARG A 95 -5.24 17.94 -4.47
CA ARG A 95 -6.21 17.40 -5.42
C ARG A 95 -7.11 16.35 -4.76
N MET A 96 -8.41 16.40 -5.07
CA MET A 96 -9.38 15.43 -4.57
C MET A 96 -9.09 13.99 -5.02
N ASP A 97 -8.51 13.82 -6.21
CA ASP A 97 -8.16 12.53 -6.79
C ASP A 97 -6.74 12.04 -6.43
N TYR A 98 -6.11 12.64 -5.41
CA TYR A 98 -4.84 12.20 -4.85
C TYR A 98 -4.90 12.10 -3.34
N LEU A 99 -4.68 10.91 -2.79
CA LEU A 99 -4.65 10.63 -1.35
C LEU A 99 -3.23 10.24 -0.93
N ASP A 100 -2.62 11.03 -0.05
CA ASP A 100 -1.48 10.57 0.75
C ASP A 100 -2.02 9.90 2.01
N ALA A 101 -1.82 8.60 2.15
CA ALA A 101 -2.37 7.85 3.27
C ALA A 101 -1.68 8.19 4.61
N ARG A 102 -0.58 8.95 4.61
CA ARG A 102 0.01 9.47 5.86
C ARG A 102 -0.93 10.44 6.55
N ASP A 103 -1.63 11.26 5.78
CA ASP A 103 -2.52 12.30 6.30
C ASP A 103 -3.82 11.73 6.88
N VAL A 104 -4.00 10.40 6.78
CA VAL A 104 -5.17 9.67 7.28
C VAL A 104 -5.01 9.33 8.77
N PHE A 105 -3.80 9.29 9.30
CA PHE A 105 -3.52 8.85 10.66
C PHE A 105 -2.93 9.98 11.48
N ASP A 106 -3.39 10.13 12.72
CA ASP A 106 -2.60 10.82 13.74
C ASP A 106 -1.48 9.91 14.30
N ASP A 107 -0.65 10.45 15.19
CA ASP A 107 0.50 9.74 15.76
C ASP A 107 0.10 8.48 16.57
N GLU A 108 -1.05 8.50 17.26
CA GLU A 108 -1.52 7.37 18.06
C GLU A 108 -2.09 6.27 17.15
N GLU A 109 -2.91 6.68 16.19
CA GLU A 109 -3.50 5.79 15.20
C GLU A 109 -2.43 5.13 14.34
N ALA A 110 -1.37 5.86 13.97
CA ALA A 110 -0.23 5.33 13.22
C ALA A 110 0.41 4.11 13.89
N LEU A 111 0.52 4.11 15.23
CA LEU A 111 1.06 2.98 16.00
C LEU A 111 0.16 1.75 15.91
N SER A 112 -1.15 1.94 15.85
CA SER A 112 -2.14 0.87 15.69
C SER A 112 -2.29 0.40 14.22
N ALA A 113 -2.04 1.32 13.28
CA ALA A 113 -2.12 1.07 11.85
C ALA A 113 -0.99 0.15 11.36
N PHE A 114 0.19 0.20 11.99
CA PHE A 114 1.30 -0.70 11.68
C PHE A 114 1.70 -1.57 12.86
N PRO A 115 1.32 -2.85 12.89
CA PRO A 115 1.72 -3.77 13.94
C PRO A 115 3.24 -3.86 14.09
N LYS A 116 3.73 -4.02 15.32
CA LYS A 116 5.16 -3.92 15.67
C LYS A 116 6.06 -4.75 14.78
N ALA A 117 5.72 -6.01 14.52
CA ALA A 117 6.57 -6.88 13.73
C ALA A 117 6.16 -6.97 12.25
N ASN A 118 5.08 -6.30 11.83
CA ASN A 118 4.51 -6.45 10.49
C ASN A 118 5.00 -5.35 9.54
N GLY A 119 5.21 -5.70 8.26
CA GLY A 119 5.58 -4.77 7.18
C GLY A 119 4.38 -4.08 6.53
N HIS A 120 3.18 -4.60 6.74
CA HIS A 120 1.93 -4.11 6.17
C HIS A 120 1.05 -3.45 7.24
N LEU A 121 0.05 -2.71 6.75
CA LEU A 121 -0.99 -2.12 7.58
C LEU A 121 -1.87 -3.21 8.23
N SER A 122 -2.37 -2.92 9.42
CA SER A 122 -3.39 -3.70 10.09
C SER A 122 -4.74 -3.62 9.34
N PRO A 123 -5.70 -4.49 9.65
CA PRO A 123 -7.06 -4.39 9.12
C PRO A 123 -7.71 -3.03 9.38
N SER A 124 -7.56 -2.47 10.59
CA SER A 124 -8.09 -1.13 10.91
C SER A 124 -7.37 -0.02 10.17
N GLY A 125 -6.05 -0.13 9.99
CA GLY A 125 -5.28 0.81 9.17
C GLY A 125 -5.75 0.85 7.72
N ASN A 126 -5.94 -0.32 7.10
CA ASN A 126 -6.47 -0.41 5.74
C ASN A 126 -7.92 0.10 5.63
N LEU A 127 -8.77 -0.20 6.62
CA LEU A 127 -10.13 0.32 6.66
C LEU A 127 -10.14 1.85 6.63
N LYS A 128 -9.29 2.51 7.42
CA LYS A 128 -9.25 3.97 7.47
C LYS A 128 -8.89 4.59 6.12
N ILE A 129 -7.87 4.04 5.45
CA ILE A 129 -7.52 4.46 4.07
C ILE A 129 -8.69 4.20 3.11
N PHE A 130 -9.35 3.06 3.23
CA PHE A 130 -10.49 2.70 2.40
C PHE A 130 -11.69 3.64 2.60
N GLN A 131 -12.00 4.02 3.83
CA GLN A 131 -13.06 4.98 4.17
C GLN A 131 -12.80 6.34 3.49
N VAL A 132 -11.59 6.90 3.65
CA VAL A 132 -11.21 8.16 2.99
C VAL A 132 -11.21 8.04 1.47
N ALA A 133 -10.81 6.88 0.92
CA ALA A 133 -10.88 6.62 -0.51
C ALA A 133 -12.33 6.60 -1.02
N LEU A 134 -13.27 6.00 -0.29
CA LEU A 134 -14.69 6.01 -0.64
C LEU A 134 -15.26 7.42 -0.65
N GLU A 135 -14.96 8.21 0.39
CA GLU A 135 -15.42 9.61 0.48
C GLU A 135 -14.92 10.44 -0.70
N ARG A 136 -13.63 10.32 -1.06
CA ARG A 136 -13.06 10.99 -2.25
C ARG A 136 -13.68 10.54 -3.56
N LEU A 137 -14.20 9.31 -3.62
CA LEU A 137 -14.94 8.79 -4.77
C LEU A 137 -16.43 9.17 -4.75
N GLY A 138 -16.90 9.87 -3.71
CA GLY A 138 -18.29 10.31 -3.56
C GLY A 138 -19.22 9.26 -2.96
N PHE A 139 -18.69 8.28 -2.22
CA PHE A 139 -19.44 7.25 -1.52
C PHE A 139 -19.36 7.44 0.00
N GLY A 140 -20.37 6.96 0.73
CA GLY A 140 -20.35 6.98 2.19
C GLY A 140 -19.34 5.99 2.77
N ALA A 141 -18.57 6.42 3.77
CA ALA A 141 -17.68 5.56 4.53
C ALA A 141 -18.47 4.57 5.39
N PRO A 142 -18.13 3.27 5.37
CA PRO A 142 -18.77 2.29 6.25
C PRO A 142 -18.27 2.43 7.69
N ILE A 143 -19.11 2.07 8.65
CA ILE A 143 -18.70 1.87 10.04
C ILE A 143 -18.51 0.37 10.22
N ILE A 144 -17.33 -0.06 10.65
CA ILE A 144 -16.99 -1.48 10.77
C ILE A 144 -16.60 -1.79 12.21
N GLU A 145 -17.24 -2.82 12.76
CA GLU A 145 -16.91 -3.35 14.07
C GLU A 145 -15.71 -4.29 13.99
N PHE A 146 -14.90 -4.28 15.03
CA PHE A 146 -13.75 -5.16 15.18
C PHE A 146 -13.91 -6.04 16.42
N GLY A 147 -13.55 -7.31 16.26
CA GLY A 147 -13.51 -8.27 17.37
C GLY A 147 -12.31 -8.07 18.30
N PRO A 148 -12.23 -8.90 19.35
CA PRO A 148 -11.06 -8.91 20.23
C PRO A 148 -9.79 -9.24 19.46
N ALA A 149 -8.67 -8.63 19.88
CA ALA A 149 -7.39 -8.84 19.22
C ALA A 149 -6.90 -10.28 19.36
N GLN A 150 -6.49 -10.87 18.24
CA GLN A 150 -5.95 -12.22 18.13
C GLN A 150 -4.43 -12.19 17.94
N ILE A 151 -3.75 -13.27 18.34
CA ILE A 151 -2.31 -13.44 18.13
C ILE A 151 -2.08 -14.00 16.73
N MET A 152 -1.39 -13.24 15.89
CA MET A 152 -1.07 -13.62 14.52
C MET A 152 0.43 -13.57 14.27
N ARG A 153 0.96 -14.54 13.51
CA ARG A 153 2.37 -14.55 13.10
C ARG A 153 2.67 -13.35 12.21
N SER A 154 3.87 -12.80 12.36
CA SER A 154 4.34 -11.66 11.58
C SER A 154 5.10 -12.05 10.31
N ASP A 155 5.04 -11.20 9.28
CA ASP A 155 5.77 -11.37 8.01
C ASP A 155 7.26 -10.99 8.13
N LEU A 156 7.60 -9.90 8.82
CA LEU A 156 9.02 -9.50 8.95
C LEU A 156 9.82 -10.40 9.89
N GLY A 157 9.14 -11.18 10.73
CA GLY A 157 9.79 -12.09 11.68
C GLY A 157 10.58 -13.20 11.00
N ASP A 158 10.16 -13.61 9.81
CA ASP A 158 10.75 -14.72 9.05
C ASP A 158 12.19 -14.43 8.59
N HIS A 159 12.65 -13.17 8.70
CA HIS A 159 14.03 -12.77 8.41
C HIS A 159 15.01 -13.03 9.56
N PHE A 160 14.55 -13.47 10.72
CA PHE A 160 15.38 -13.78 11.88
C PHE A 160 15.39 -15.28 12.13
N SER A 161 16.51 -15.94 11.81
CA SER A 161 16.64 -17.40 11.95
C SER A 161 16.29 -17.88 13.36
N GLY A 162 15.22 -18.66 13.47
CA GLY A 162 14.78 -19.29 14.72
C GLY A 162 13.96 -18.39 15.66
N MET A 163 13.68 -17.13 15.28
CA MET A 163 12.80 -16.25 16.06
C MET A 163 11.42 -16.18 15.42
N VAL A 164 10.37 -16.31 16.24
CA VAL A 164 8.99 -16.10 15.80
C VAL A 164 8.43 -14.87 16.47
N PHE A 165 7.95 -13.93 15.65
CA PHE A 165 7.31 -12.72 16.13
C PHE A 165 5.80 -12.81 15.90
N TYR A 166 5.05 -12.30 16.86
CA TYR A 166 3.61 -12.24 16.81
C TYR A 166 3.11 -10.81 16.96
N ASN A 167 1.98 -10.52 16.34
CA ASN A 167 1.24 -9.28 16.51
C ASN A 167 -0.12 -9.57 17.14
N ARG A 168 -0.63 -8.58 17.87
CA ARG A 168 -2.05 -8.54 18.26
C ARG A 168 -2.81 -7.84 17.16
N VAL A 169 -3.74 -8.53 16.50
CA VAL A 169 -4.50 -8.01 15.37
C VAL A 169 -5.97 -8.26 15.60
N SER A 170 -6.78 -7.20 15.56
CA SER A 170 -8.23 -7.32 15.54
C SER A 170 -8.72 -7.53 14.10
N GLN A 171 -9.64 -8.47 13.94
CA GLN A 171 -10.30 -8.76 12.66
C GLN A 171 -11.67 -8.08 12.62
N PRO A 172 -12.14 -7.66 11.44
CA PRO A 172 -13.45 -7.05 11.33
C PRO A 172 -14.55 -8.11 11.53
N THR A 173 -15.61 -7.76 12.25
CA THR A 173 -16.68 -8.67 12.69
C THR A 173 -18.09 -8.20 12.32
N SER A 174 -18.23 -7.00 11.77
CA SER A 174 -19.47 -6.43 11.26
C SER A 174 -20.32 -7.46 10.49
N PRO A 175 -21.59 -7.68 10.84
CA PRO A 175 -22.45 -8.68 10.19
C PRO A 175 -22.61 -8.52 8.68
N GLU A 176 -22.64 -7.28 8.18
CA GLU A 176 -22.75 -6.95 6.76
C GLU A 176 -21.57 -7.48 5.93
N LEU A 177 -20.40 -7.64 6.54
CA LEU A 177 -19.23 -8.22 5.87
C LEU A 177 -19.45 -9.68 5.51
N TRP A 178 -20.20 -10.43 6.31
CA TRP A 178 -20.57 -11.81 6.00
C TRP A 178 -21.49 -11.86 4.78
N HIS A 179 -22.48 -10.96 4.75
CA HIS A 179 -23.36 -10.83 3.59
C HIS A 179 -22.57 -10.50 2.31
N TYR A 180 -21.64 -9.55 2.37
CA TYR A 180 -20.81 -9.21 1.21
C TYR A 180 -19.83 -10.34 0.85
N GLN A 181 -19.30 -11.07 1.83
CA GLN A 181 -18.45 -12.22 1.61
C GLN A 181 -19.17 -13.33 0.84
N ASP A 182 -20.43 -13.62 1.19
CA ASP A 182 -21.22 -14.68 0.54
C ASP A 182 -21.42 -14.43 -0.97
N GLY A 183 -21.41 -13.17 -1.38
CA GLY A 183 -21.53 -12.74 -2.78
C GLY A 183 -20.23 -12.81 -3.58
N MET A 184 -19.07 -12.99 -2.92
CA MET A 184 -17.75 -12.94 -3.57
C MET A 184 -17.48 -14.17 -4.43
N ARG A 185 -17.07 -13.95 -5.69
CA ARG A 185 -16.63 -15.01 -6.61
C ARG A 185 -15.36 -14.58 -7.32
N LEU A 186 -14.35 -15.44 -7.33
CA LEU A 186 -13.14 -15.26 -8.12
C LEU A 186 -13.46 -15.63 -9.57
N LEU A 187 -13.39 -14.66 -10.48
CA LEU A 187 -13.67 -14.86 -11.91
C LEU A 187 -12.41 -15.14 -12.71
N HIS A 188 -11.28 -14.56 -12.30
CA HIS A 188 -10.01 -14.68 -13.01
C HIS A 188 -8.84 -14.60 -12.04
N CYS A 189 -7.82 -15.42 -12.27
CA CYS A 189 -6.62 -15.48 -11.45
C CYS A 189 -5.41 -15.82 -12.33
N VAL A 190 -4.39 -14.96 -12.30
CA VAL A 190 -3.07 -15.19 -12.89
C VAL A 190 -2.07 -14.92 -11.78
N ASP A 191 -1.47 -15.99 -11.25
CA ASP A 191 -0.51 -15.94 -10.15
C ASP A 191 0.81 -16.58 -10.62
N PRO A 192 1.67 -15.86 -11.34
CA PRO A 192 3.03 -16.33 -11.65
C PRO A 192 3.85 -16.42 -10.36
N ASP A 193 5.00 -17.10 -10.43
CA ASP A 193 5.93 -17.15 -9.30
C ASP A 193 6.37 -15.74 -8.86
N GLY A 194 6.23 -15.46 -7.56
CA GLY A 194 6.48 -14.14 -6.98
C GLY A 194 5.33 -13.15 -7.14
N HIS A 195 5.55 -11.88 -6.80
CA HIS A 195 4.49 -10.85 -6.77
C HIS A 195 4.19 -10.20 -8.13
N LEU A 196 5.00 -10.45 -9.16
CA LEU A 196 5.01 -9.63 -10.38
C LEU A 196 4.03 -10.14 -11.42
N GLY A 197 3.19 -9.24 -11.94
CA GLY A 197 2.25 -9.60 -13.01
C GLY A 197 1.04 -10.37 -12.50
N GLN A 198 0.84 -10.45 -11.18
CA GLN A 198 -0.35 -11.05 -10.60
C GLN A 198 -1.60 -10.26 -11.01
N GLN A 199 -2.63 -11.00 -11.42
CA GLN A 199 -3.92 -10.43 -11.76
C GLN A 199 -5.04 -11.23 -11.13
N ARG A 200 -6.00 -10.53 -10.52
CA ARG A 200 -7.19 -11.16 -9.96
C ARG A 200 -8.42 -10.33 -10.28
N THR A 201 -9.50 -11.00 -10.66
CA THR A 201 -10.81 -10.37 -10.83
C THR A 201 -11.81 -11.04 -9.92
N TRP A 202 -12.43 -10.25 -9.06
CA TRP A 202 -13.50 -10.68 -8.18
C TRP A 202 -14.80 -10.00 -8.60
N SER A 203 -15.89 -10.75 -8.57
CA SER A 203 -17.25 -10.19 -8.61
C SER A 203 -17.92 -10.35 -7.27
N ASN A 204 -18.83 -9.43 -6.93
CA ASN A 204 -19.63 -9.50 -5.73
C ASN A 204 -21.09 -9.11 -6.01
N ALA A 205 -21.98 -10.10 -6.03
CA ALA A 205 -23.41 -9.85 -6.26
C ALA A 205 -24.06 -9.03 -5.12
N ASN A 206 -23.51 -9.18 -3.90
CA ASN A 206 -24.05 -8.58 -2.67
C ASN A 206 -23.43 -7.21 -2.36
N ALA A 207 -22.43 -6.76 -3.14
CA ALA A 207 -21.77 -5.48 -2.91
C ALA A 207 -22.76 -4.29 -2.97
N PRO A 208 -22.68 -3.33 -2.04
CA PRO A 208 -23.58 -2.17 -2.00
C PRO A 208 -23.34 -1.21 -3.16
N ILE A 209 -22.10 -1.04 -3.64
CA ILE A 209 -21.76 -0.11 -4.72
C ILE A 209 -21.80 -0.84 -6.06
N LYS A 210 -22.78 -0.49 -6.89
CA LYS A 210 -22.98 -1.05 -8.24
C LYS A 210 -22.05 -0.43 -9.28
N LYS A 211 -20.76 -0.33 -8.94
CA LYS A 211 -19.67 0.17 -9.80
C LYS A 211 -18.55 -0.86 -9.91
N ARG A 212 -17.67 -0.67 -10.90
CA ARG A 212 -16.52 -1.54 -11.17
C ARG A 212 -15.24 -0.79 -10.88
N VAL A 213 -14.24 -1.47 -10.32
CA VAL A 213 -12.95 -0.90 -9.97
C VAL A 213 -11.85 -1.63 -10.73
N LEU A 214 -10.95 -0.88 -11.34
CA LEU A 214 -9.67 -1.37 -11.86
C LEU A 214 -8.55 -0.76 -11.01
N ALA A 215 -7.83 -1.60 -10.29
CA ALA A 215 -6.76 -1.20 -9.40
C ALA A 215 -5.39 -1.63 -9.94
N PHE A 216 -4.45 -0.69 -9.97
CA PHE A 216 -3.03 -0.96 -10.19
C PHE A 216 -2.31 -0.74 -8.87
N GLY A 217 -1.80 -1.82 -8.28
CA GLY A 217 -1.29 -1.81 -6.91
C GLY A 217 0.03 -2.54 -6.73
N ASN A 218 0.47 -2.55 -5.48
CA ASN A 218 1.59 -3.32 -4.96
C ASN A 218 1.10 -4.23 -3.82
N SER A 219 2.02 -4.74 -2.99
CA SER A 219 1.68 -5.65 -1.88
C SER A 219 0.66 -5.09 -0.89
N PHE A 220 0.60 -3.77 -0.68
CA PHE A 220 -0.42 -3.14 0.18
C PHE A 220 -1.84 -3.27 -0.37
N PHE A 221 -1.99 -3.35 -1.70
CA PHE A 221 -3.29 -3.61 -2.29
C PHE A 221 -3.69 -5.09 -2.13
N GLU A 222 -2.73 -6.01 -2.11
CA GLU A 222 -2.94 -7.47 -1.94
C GLU A 222 -3.84 -8.09 -3.04
N ARG A 223 -4.34 -9.30 -2.81
CA ARG A 223 -4.97 -10.24 -3.75
C ARG A 223 -6.45 -10.51 -3.42
N GLY A 224 -7.00 -9.82 -2.42
CA GLY A 224 -8.40 -9.87 -1.99
C GLY A 224 -8.66 -10.85 -0.85
N GLY A 225 -7.63 -11.54 -0.34
CA GLY A 225 -7.79 -12.65 0.60
C GLY A 225 -7.81 -12.23 2.07
N SER A 226 -7.20 -11.09 2.40
CA SER A 226 -7.03 -10.63 3.79
C SER A 226 -7.45 -9.17 3.99
N PRO A 227 -8.11 -8.81 5.11
CA PRO A 227 -8.44 -7.41 5.40
C PRO A 227 -7.21 -6.53 5.67
N THR A 228 -6.02 -7.12 5.75
CA THR A 228 -4.73 -6.40 5.76
C THR A 228 -4.34 -5.83 4.38
N GLY A 229 -5.14 -6.06 3.34
CA GLY A 229 -4.94 -5.47 2.02
C GLY A 229 -6.17 -4.71 1.54
N LEU A 230 -5.97 -3.59 0.85
CA LEU A 230 -7.07 -2.74 0.35
C LEU A 230 -8.02 -3.49 -0.57
N SER A 231 -7.53 -4.42 -1.40
CA SER A 231 -8.37 -5.21 -2.31
C SER A 231 -9.50 -5.97 -1.63
N TRP A 232 -9.29 -6.41 -0.39
CA TRP A 232 -10.32 -7.11 0.39
C TRP A 232 -11.51 -6.20 0.69
N TRP A 233 -11.23 -4.95 1.05
CA TRP A 233 -12.24 -3.93 1.32
C TRP A 233 -12.97 -3.54 0.04
N PHE A 234 -12.24 -3.21 -1.02
CA PHE A 234 -12.85 -2.87 -2.31
C PHE A 234 -13.69 -4.03 -2.88
N GLY A 235 -13.24 -5.28 -2.76
CA GLY A 235 -14.00 -6.44 -3.25
C GLY A 235 -15.35 -6.64 -2.55
N ARG A 236 -15.48 -6.21 -1.29
CA ARG A 236 -16.74 -6.28 -0.54
C ARG A 236 -17.69 -5.12 -0.83
N TRP A 237 -17.16 -3.98 -1.25
CA TRP A 237 -17.97 -2.79 -1.51
C TRP A 237 -18.40 -2.61 -2.95
N PHE A 238 -17.63 -3.13 -3.93
CA PHE A 238 -17.89 -2.94 -5.36
C PHE A 238 -18.27 -4.26 -6.05
N VAL A 239 -19.23 -4.19 -6.99
CA VAL A 239 -19.73 -5.40 -7.69
C VAL A 239 -18.68 -6.10 -8.56
N LEU A 240 -17.63 -5.39 -8.97
CA LEU A 240 -16.48 -5.97 -9.64
C LEU A 240 -15.21 -5.23 -9.24
N ILE A 241 -14.17 -5.97 -8.92
CA ILE A 241 -12.82 -5.44 -8.81
C ILE A 241 -11.85 -6.28 -9.64
N GLN A 242 -11.07 -5.59 -10.48
CA GLN A 242 -9.91 -6.15 -11.16
C GLN A 242 -8.65 -5.53 -10.57
N ILE A 243 -7.69 -6.40 -10.23
CA ILE A 243 -6.44 -6.04 -9.58
C ILE A 243 -5.31 -6.43 -10.51
N SER A 244 -4.38 -5.52 -10.76
CA SER A 244 -3.11 -5.80 -11.42
C SER A 244 -1.98 -5.35 -10.51
N LEU A 245 -1.23 -6.31 -9.98
CA LEU A 245 -0.04 -6.03 -9.18
C LEU A 245 1.16 -5.90 -10.11
N LYS A 246 1.74 -4.69 -10.15
CA LYS A 246 2.94 -4.40 -10.93
C LYS A 246 4.08 -4.07 -9.98
N SER A 247 5.23 -4.68 -10.18
CA SER A 247 6.47 -4.05 -9.69
C SER A 247 6.85 -2.93 -10.62
N ILE A 248 7.31 -1.85 -10.02
CA ILE A 248 8.14 -0.86 -10.70
C ILE A 248 9.49 -1.53 -10.88
N SER A 249 9.68 -2.33 -11.93
CA SER A 249 11.01 -2.79 -12.27
C SER A 249 11.85 -1.57 -12.62
N ARG A 250 12.96 -1.36 -11.91
CA ARG A 250 14.02 -0.47 -12.39
C ARG A 250 14.48 -1.09 -13.71
N THR A 251 14.12 -0.47 -14.83
CA THR A 251 14.91 -0.65 -16.05
C THR A 251 16.29 -0.12 -15.71
N SER A 252 17.21 -1.02 -15.36
CA SER A 252 18.62 -0.71 -15.25
C SER A 252 19.08 -0.26 -16.63
N SER A 253 19.22 1.05 -16.81
CA SER A 253 20.02 1.61 -17.88
C SER A 253 21.46 1.17 -17.62
N SER A 254 21.86 0.04 -18.22
CA SER A 254 23.26 -0.37 -18.25
C SER A 254 24.04 0.68 -19.03
N VAL A 255 24.65 1.62 -18.31
CA VAL A 255 25.73 2.45 -18.84
C VAL A 255 26.92 1.51 -19.03
N SER A 256 27.10 1.05 -20.27
CA SER A 256 28.31 0.37 -20.71
C SER A 256 29.48 1.33 -20.57
N ARG A 257 30.34 1.10 -19.57
CA ARG A 257 31.69 1.69 -19.57
C ARG A 257 32.47 1.01 -20.69
N LEU A 258 32.72 1.77 -21.75
CA LEU A 258 33.76 1.44 -22.73
C LEU A 258 35.09 1.42 -21.98
N SER A 259 35.66 0.22 -21.81
CA SER A 259 37.06 0.05 -21.49
C SER A 259 37.88 0.45 -22.71
N GLY A 260 38.49 1.64 -22.66
CA GLY A 260 39.59 1.99 -23.55
C GLY A 260 40.81 1.18 -23.18
N SER A 261 41.20 0.25 -24.04
CA SER A 261 42.53 -0.35 -24.05
C SER A 261 43.44 0.54 -24.90
N SER A 262 44.42 1.17 -24.25
CA SER A 262 45.66 1.62 -24.88
C SER A 262 46.76 0.62 -24.55
#